data_AF-A0A6G4N703-F1
#
_entry.id   AF-A0A6G4N703-F1
#
_cell.length_a   1.000
_cell.length_b   1.000
_cell.length_c   1.000
_cell.angle_alpha   90.00
_cell.angle_beta   90.00
_cell.angle_gamma   90.00
#
_symmetry.space_group_name_H-M   'P 1'
#
loop_
_entity.id
_entity.type
_entity.pdbx_description
1 polymer ?
#
loop_
_entity_poly.entity_id
_entity_poly.type
_entity_poly.pdbx_seq_one_letter_code
_entity_poly.pdbx_strand_id
1 'polypeptide(L)'
;MSRLLNDFNQSLKKGFIDKDISHKGNYTPKLLVNNKNEKVLSTIIDELQKCETFYFSVAFITESGLASLKAQLLDLSNKGVKGKILTSNYLGFN
;
A
#
# COMPACT_ATOMS: atom_id res chain seq x y z
N MET A 1 0.05 -23.65 -1.22
CA MET A 1 1.45 -23.16 -1.09
C MET A 1 2.20 -23.11 -2.42
N SER A 2 2.26 -24.19 -3.21
CA SER A 2 3.00 -24.23 -4.49
C SER A 2 2.54 -23.20 -5.53
N ARG A 3 1.23 -22.97 -5.67
CA ARG A 3 0.68 -21.98 -6.61
C ARG A 3 1.09 -20.54 -6.28
N LEU A 4 1.05 -20.16 -4.99
CA LEU A 4 1.47 -18.84 -4.54
C LEU A 4 2.95 -18.57 -4.87
N LEU A 5 3.81 -19.55 -4.59
CA LEU A 5 5.25 -19.47 -4.93
C LEU A 5 5.48 -19.31 -6.43
N ASN A 6 4.72 -20.03 -7.26
CA ASN A 6 4.83 -19.90 -8.71
C ASN A 6 4.39 -18.52 -9.20
N ASP A 7 3.24 -18.03 -8.74
CA ASP A 7 2.72 -16.70 -9.11
C ASP A 7 3.69 -15.60 -8.65
N PHE A 8 4.21 -15.70 -7.42
CA PHE A 8 5.18 -14.76 -6.86
C PHE A 8 6.50 -14.74 -7.65
N ASN A 9 7.06 -15.91 -7.97
CA ASN A 9 8.28 -16.02 -8.76
C ASN A 9 8.12 -15.44 -10.17
N GLN A 10 6.95 -15.61 -10.80
CA GLN A 10 6.67 -15.00 -12.10
C GLN A 10 6.58 -13.48 -12.00
N SER A 11 5.90 -12.95 -10.98
CA SER A 11 5.84 -11.51 -10.70
C SER A 11 7.22 -10.89 -10.44
N LEU A 12 8.09 -11.57 -9.68
CA LEU A 12 9.46 -11.11 -9.43
C LEU A 12 10.28 -11.10 -10.71
N LYS A 13 10.25 -12.19 -11.48
CA LYS A 13 10.96 -12.25 -12.77
C LYS A 13 10.50 -11.13 -13.69
N LYS A 14 9.20 -10.82 -13.73
CA LYS A 14 8.67 -9.73 -14.56
C LYS A 14 9.16 -8.36 -14.12
N GLY A 15 9.07 -8.09 -12.82
CA GLY A 15 9.38 -6.78 -12.27
C GLY A 15 10.87 -6.44 -12.23
N PHE A 16 11.72 -7.46 -12.04
CA PHE A 16 13.14 -7.27 -11.72
C PHE A 16 14.12 -7.86 -12.75
N ILE A 17 13.68 -8.76 -13.64
CA ILE A 17 14.59 -9.48 -14.57
C ILE A 17 14.21 -9.22 -16.02
N ASP A 18 12.96 -9.49 -16.41
CA ASP A 18 12.51 -9.43 -17.80
C ASP A 18 11.06 -8.92 -17.87
N LYS A 19 10.90 -7.69 -18.36
CA LYS A 19 9.59 -7.02 -18.46
C LYS A 19 8.63 -7.70 -19.44
N ASP A 20 9.12 -8.48 -20.41
CA ASP A 20 8.32 -8.99 -21.52
C ASP A 20 7.65 -10.34 -21.20
N ILE A 21 8.03 -10.98 -20.08
CA ILE A 21 7.37 -12.21 -19.63
C ILE A 21 5.95 -11.94 -19.12
N SER A 22 5.08 -12.91 -19.39
CA SER A 22 3.77 -12.99 -18.76
C SER A 22 3.89 -13.49 -17.32
N HIS A 23 2.97 -13.05 -16.46
CA HIS A 23 2.88 -13.48 -15.07
C HIS A 23 1.42 -13.65 -14.68
N LYS A 24 1.18 -14.44 -13.64
CA LYS A 24 -0.12 -14.56 -12.97
C LYS A 24 -0.02 -13.96 -11.57
N GLY A 25 -1.12 -13.38 -11.09
CA GLY A 25 -1.18 -12.73 -9.79
C GLY A 25 -0.81 -11.25 -9.84
N ASN A 26 -0.82 -10.61 -8.66
CA ASN A 26 -0.74 -9.15 -8.52
C ASN A 26 0.49 -8.70 -7.71
N TYR A 27 1.58 -9.50 -7.72
CA TYR A 27 2.76 -9.29 -6.87
C TYR A 27 3.91 -8.55 -7.58
N THR A 28 3.68 -8.11 -8.81
CA THR A 28 4.70 -7.41 -9.60
C THR A 28 4.92 -6.01 -8.99
N PRO A 29 6.17 -5.56 -8.77
CA PRO A 29 6.43 -4.23 -8.25
C PRO A 29 5.83 -3.16 -9.15
N LYS A 30 5.30 -2.10 -8.53
CA LYS A 30 4.73 -0.95 -9.22
C LYS A 30 5.46 0.32 -8.85
N LEU A 31 5.70 1.17 -9.84
CA LEU A 31 6.17 2.54 -9.61
C LEU A 31 4.95 3.44 -9.40
N LEU A 32 4.75 3.90 -8.17
CA LEU A 32 3.62 4.77 -7.84
C LEU A 32 4.00 6.23 -8.04
N VAL A 33 3.33 6.89 -8.99
CA VAL A 33 3.52 8.32 -9.28
C VAL A 33 2.18 9.01 -9.33
N ASN A 34 2.09 10.21 -8.77
CA ASN A 34 0.91 11.05 -8.93
C ASN A 34 0.87 11.63 -10.35
N ASN A 35 0.06 11.04 -11.23
CA ASN A 35 -0.22 11.54 -12.57
C ASN A 35 -1.74 11.73 -12.75
N LYS A 36 -2.22 11.89 -14.00
CA LYS A 36 -3.66 12.10 -14.29
C LYS A 36 -4.49 10.81 -14.16
N ASN A 37 -3.86 9.66 -14.31
CA ASN A 37 -4.50 8.34 -14.36
C ASN A 37 -4.30 7.55 -13.05
N GLU A 38 -3.24 7.85 -12.30
CA GLU A 38 -2.84 7.15 -11.09
C GLU A 38 -2.46 8.13 -9.98
N LYS A 39 -2.82 7.79 -8.74
CA LYS A 39 -2.41 8.50 -7.52
C LYS A 39 -1.92 7.49 -6.50
N VAL A 40 -0.90 7.88 -5.73
CA VAL A 40 -0.36 7.06 -4.63
C VAL A 40 -1.46 6.72 -3.60
N LEU A 41 -2.36 7.67 -3.33
CA LEU A 41 -3.49 7.49 -2.42
C LEU A 41 -4.38 6.30 -2.81
N SER A 42 -4.65 6.12 -4.10
CA SER A 42 -5.51 5.03 -4.58
C SER A 42 -4.92 3.66 -4.24
N THR A 43 -3.61 3.50 -4.39
CA THR A 43 -2.91 2.27 -4.01
C THR A 43 -2.89 2.06 -2.50
N ILE A 44 -2.65 3.12 -1.71
CA ILE A 44 -2.70 3.02 -0.24
C ILE A 44 -4.07 2.54 0.24
N ILE A 45 -5.16 3.08 -0.34
CA ILE A 45 -6.53 2.66 -0.01
C ILE A 45 -6.78 1.20 -0.43
N ASP A 46 -6.38 0.82 -1.64
CA ASP A 46 -6.56 -0.53 -2.17
C ASP A 46 -5.84 -1.59 -1.31
N GLU A 47 -4.62 -1.29 -0.84
CA GLU A 47 -3.87 -2.18 0.07
C GLU A 47 -4.49 -2.21 1.47
N LEU A 48 -4.92 -1.05 2.00
CA LEU A 48 -5.60 -0.96 3.30
C LEU A 48 -6.86 -1.83 3.35
N GLN A 49 -7.66 -1.85 2.28
CA GLN A 49 -8.90 -2.63 2.22
C GLN A 49 -8.69 -4.14 2.24
N LYS A 50 -7.51 -4.63 1.86
CA LYS A 50 -7.18 -6.05 1.72
C LYS A 50 -6.32 -6.59 2.86
N CYS A 51 -5.66 -5.71 3.61
CA CYS A 51 -4.76 -6.11 4.70
C CYS A 51 -5.54 -6.60 5.94
N GLU A 52 -4.92 -7.49 6.71
CA GLU A 52 -5.44 -7.92 8.02
C GLU A 52 -5.02 -6.96 9.16
N THR A 53 -3.89 -6.28 8.98
CA THR A 53 -3.36 -5.23 9.87
C THR A 53 -2.40 -4.34 9.10
N PHE A 54 -2.20 -3.10 9.56
CA PHE A 54 -1.26 -2.15 8.94
C PHE A 54 -0.33 -1.50 9.98
N TYR A 55 0.89 -1.20 9.55
CA TYR A 55 1.87 -0.44 10.32
C TYR A 55 2.46 0.64 9.42
N PHE A 56 2.19 1.90 9.73
CA PHE A 56 2.82 3.03 9.05
C PHE A 56 3.95 3.58 9.89
N SER A 57 5.16 3.60 9.33
CA SER A 57 6.30 4.34 9.89
C SER A 57 6.56 5.52 8.96
N VAL A 58 5.95 6.66 9.27
CA VAL A 58 5.92 7.85 8.40
C VAL A 58 6.35 9.08 9.19
N ALA A 59 7.22 9.90 8.60
CA ALA A 59 7.85 11.01 9.30
C ALA A 59 6.93 12.22 9.52
N PHE A 60 6.01 12.50 8.58
CA PHE A 60 5.17 13.69 8.59
C PHE A 60 3.75 13.34 8.14
N ILE A 61 2.75 13.89 8.84
CA ILE A 61 1.33 13.64 8.56
C ILE A 61 0.60 14.97 8.67
N THR A 62 -0.07 15.42 7.60
CA THR A 62 -0.95 16.59 7.65
C THR A 62 -2.39 16.18 7.98
N GLU A 63 -3.17 17.10 8.54
CA GLU A 63 -4.61 16.90 8.78
C GLU A 63 -5.37 16.52 7.49
N SER A 64 -5.07 17.19 6.37
CA SER A 64 -5.70 16.91 5.07
C SER A 64 -5.34 15.53 4.51
N GLY A 65 -4.10 15.09 4.73
CA GLY A 65 -3.67 13.73 4.39
C GLY A 65 -4.42 12.68 5.21
N LEU A 66 -4.55 12.90 6.52
CA LEU A 66 -5.30 12.00 7.41
C LEU A 66 -6.80 11.98 7.08
N ALA A 67 -7.39 13.13 6.77
CA ALA A 67 -8.79 13.24 6.37
C ALA A 67 -9.09 12.39 5.12
N SER A 68 -8.14 12.33 4.18
CA SER A 68 -8.25 11.51 2.95
C SER A 68 -8.33 10.01 3.23
N LEU A 69 -7.84 9.54 4.39
CA LEU A 69 -7.88 8.14 4.81
C LEU A 69 -8.99 7.84 5.82
N LYS A 70 -9.60 8.88 6.43
CA LYS A 70 -10.47 8.76 7.60
C LYS A 70 -11.67 7.82 7.39
N ALA A 71 -12.33 7.92 6.24
CA ALA A 71 -13.46 7.05 5.91
C ALA A 71 -13.03 5.57 5.81
N GLN A 72 -11.91 5.31 5.13
CA GLN A 72 -11.39 3.94 4.95
C GLN A 72 -10.93 3.33 6.28
N LEU A 73 -10.27 4.13 7.13
CA LEU A 73 -9.87 3.70 8.48
C LEU A 73 -11.08 3.38 9.37
N LEU A 74 -12.18 4.13 9.25
CA LEU A 74 -13.43 3.83 9.95
C LEU A 74 -14.04 2.51 9.47
N ASP A 75 -14.07 2.28 8.16
CA ASP A 75 -14.57 1.01 7.59
C ASP A 75 -13.73 -0.18 8.06
N LEU A 76 -12.40 -0.03 8.13
CA LEU A 76 -11.51 -1.05 8.71
C LEU A 76 -11.78 -1.28 10.19
N SER A 77 -11.99 -0.23 10.97
CA SER A 77 -12.37 -0.34 12.38
C SER A 77 -13.68 -1.11 12.56
N ASN A 78 -14.68 -0.84 11.72
CA ASN A 78 -15.96 -1.56 11.73
C ASN A 78 -15.80 -3.05 11.39
N LYS A 79 -14.79 -3.40 10.58
CA LYS A 79 -14.40 -4.79 10.26
C LYS A 79 -13.51 -5.43 11.33
N GLY A 80 -13.13 -4.71 12.39
CA GLY A 80 -12.22 -5.19 13.43
C GLY A 80 -10.74 -5.18 13.04
N VAL A 81 -10.40 -4.59 11.89
CA VAL A 81 -9.00 -4.42 11.46
C VAL A 81 -8.36 -3.28 12.25
N LYS A 82 -7.23 -3.58 12.89
CA LYS A 82 -6.45 -2.63 13.68
C LYS A 82 -5.10 -2.40 13.02
N GLY A 83 -4.55 -1.20 13.21
CA GLY A 83 -3.20 -0.88 12.75
C GLY A 83 -2.48 0.06 13.72
N LYS A 84 -1.25 0.41 13.39
CA LYS A 84 -0.43 1.36 14.16
C LYS A 84 0.20 2.38 13.24
N ILE A 85 0.42 3.58 13.78
CA ILE A 85 1.18 4.65 13.13
C ILE A 85 2.29 5.05 14.08
N LEU A 86 3.51 5.10 13.55
CA LEU A 86 4.70 5.62 14.21
C LEU A 86 5.13 6.89 13.46
N THR A 87 5.24 7.99 14.19
CA THR A 87 5.71 9.29 13.71
C THR A 87 6.48 10.01 14.81
N SER A 88 7.19 11.07 14.45
CA SER A 88 7.90 11.96 15.37
C SER A 88 7.76 13.40 14.88
N ASN A 89 7.85 14.37 15.78
CA ASN A 89 7.90 15.78 15.45
C ASN A 89 9.33 16.23 15.10
N TYR A 90 9.99 15.54 14.15
CA TYR A 90 11.41 15.73 13.83
C TYR A 90 11.76 17.20 13.53
N LEU A 91 10.90 17.91 12.79
CA LEU A 91 11.09 19.32 12.46
C LEU A 91 10.37 20.29 13.42
N GLY A 92 9.84 19.80 14.54
CA GLY A 92 9.12 20.62 15.53
C GLY A 92 7.67 20.98 15.15
N PHE A 93 7.14 20.43 14.05
CA PHE A 93 5.75 20.62 13.62
C PHE A 93 5.22 19.33 12.98
N ASN A 94 3.92 19.05 13.17
CA ASN A 94 3.14 18.00 12.51
C ASN A 94 1.71 18.51 12.35
#